data_AF-A0A5C0B314-F1
#
_entry.id   AF-A0A5C0B314-F1
#
_cell.length_a   1.000
_cell.length_b   1.000
_cell.length_c   1.000
_cell.angle_alpha   90.00
_cell.angle_beta   90.00
_cell.angle_gamma   90.00
#
_symmetry.space_group_name_H-M   'P 1'
#
loop_
_entity.id
_entity.type
_entity.pdbx_description
1 polymer ?
#
loop_
_entity_poly.entity_id
_entity_poly.type
_entity_poly.pdbx_seq_one_letter_code
_entity_poly.pdbx_strand_id
1 'polypeptide(L)'
;MNSMLIPGRTLSIAGLTVTGGADFASAEDIASAFQTGTTVGNAVVSGVLDAGYQVSASDFSIFFTAVTPGNKPDLVVEGSGATSAYTSLTQGTQGATGPRFTNFDILRLASNNAGDAQTFDTSLLSGIQSYQIAAAAAVPGTSSVTLDQLADGASIAFLGNHGNATLNLANTAGTSDSLNVTLGNAVASNGALTDGVQVTLIAPGVETINLHSVGTAGGTGVNTFVDDAGTNTTLSTLVIDGTQALSLQLQAVAQALTVDASALAASLDVQGAAATQVLDVTGGAASDTILGGQAGGRIIGGAGGDLITLYQGGGADTVAYQRAADSRQDFVNAAGTAASTQDAISNFAVGVDKIDLKALALDAALQSFVIKSYVTPELLLADEALADFYLDNGVARGAVVARVLGDTYLVVDANGDGVFNATTDLVVKLNGVNALVAGDVVYA
;
A
#
# COMPACT_ATOMS: atom_id res chain seq x y z
N MET A 1 34.02 9.66 61.38
CA MET A 1 35.33 9.95 60.77
C MET A 1 35.23 9.65 59.28
N ASN A 2 35.59 10.64 58.48
CA ASN A 2 35.81 10.67 57.02
C ASN A 2 34.61 10.43 56.09
N SER A 3 33.85 11.49 55.81
CA SER A 3 33.26 11.69 54.48
C SER A 3 34.34 12.27 53.56
N MET A 4 34.65 11.56 52.49
CA MET A 4 35.62 11.94 51.47
C MET A 4 34.95 12.91 50.50
N LEU A 5 35.29 14.20 50.61
CA LEU A 5 34.93 15.22 49.63
C LEU A 5 35.79 14.99 48.36
N ILE A 6 35.16 14.81 47.19
CA ILE A 6 35.86 14.90 45.90
C ILE A 6 35.51 16.26 45.29
N PRO A 7 36.43 17.24 45.24
CA PRO A 7 36.19 18.51 44.56
C PRO A 7 36.36 18.34 43.05
N GLY A 8 35.46 18.95 42.26
CA GLY A 8 35.76 19.23 40.85
C GLY A 8 34.72 18.83 39.80
N ARG A 9 33.41 18.94 40.05
CA ARG A 9 32.43 18.89 38.97
C ARG A 9 31.60 20.15 38.93
N THR A 10 31.77 20.92 37.86
CA THR A 10 30.95 22.07 37.51
C THR A 10 29.98 21.64 36.42
N LEU A 11 28.68 21.76 36.66
CA LEU A 11 27.67 21.68 35.60
C LEU A 11 27.57 23.07 34.98
N SER A 12 28.00 23.22 33.73
CA SER A 12 27.87 24.47 32.97
C SER A 12 26.76 24.32 31.95
N ILE A 13 25.60 24.93 32.22
CA ILE A 13 24.56 25.15 31.22
C ILE A 13 24.78 26.56 30.67
N ALA A 14 24.81 26.72 29.34
CA ALA A 14 24.98 28.01 28.71
C ALA A 14 23.87 28.97 29.19
N GLY A 15 24.26 29.99 29.96
CA GLY A 15 23.34 31.03 30.49
C GLY A 15 22.94 30.89 31.97
N LEU A 16 23.32 29.84 32.69
CA LEU A 16 23.03 29.71 34.12
C LEU A 16 24.30 29.31 34.91
N THR A 17 24.87 30.26 35.66
CA THR A 17 25.93 29.98 36.62
C THR A 17 25.31 29.73 37.99
N VAL A 18 25.12 28.46 38.37
CA VAL A 18 24.80 28.10 39.76
C VAL A 18 26.10 28.11 40.56
N THR A 19 26.28 29.12 41.42
CA THR A 19 27.40 29.19 42.36
C THR A 19 26.91 28.88 43.76
N GLY A 20 27.20 27.67 44.22
CA GLY A 20 26.89 27.21 45.57
C GLY A 20 27.10 25.71 45.68
N GLY A 21 28.04 25.29 46.53
CA GLY A 21 28.36 23.87 46.75
C GLY A 21 27.28 23.16 47.56
N ALA A 22 26.12 22.93 46.97
CA ALA A 22 25.12 22.01 47.48
C ALA A 22 25.06 20.79 46.56
N ASP A 23 25.35 19.61 47.12
CA ASP A 23 25.04 18.34 46.48
C ASP A 23 23.52 18.27 46.25
N PHE A 24 23.09 18.07 45.00
CA PHE A 24 21.70 17.76 44.68
C PHE A 24 21.42 16.33 45.15
N ALA A 25 20.78 16.20 46.31
CA ALA A 25 20.59 14.92 46.99
C ALA A 25 19.33 14.17 46.52
N SER A 26 18.43 14.83 45.77
CA SER A 26 17.18 14.24 45.30
C SER A 26 16.65 14.85 44.00
N ALA A 27 15.76 14.15 43.30
CA ALA A 27 15.06 14.64 42.12
C ALA A 27 14.14 15.85 42.42
N GLU A 28 13.69 16.00 43.66
CA GLU A 28 12.89 17.16 44.11
C GLU A 28 13.72 18.46 44.16
N ASP A 29 15.02 18.37 44.45
CA ASP A 29 15.90 19.55 44.47
C ASP A 29 16.06 20.17 43.07
N ILE A 30 16.06 19.33 42.02
CA ILE A 30 16.12 19.77 40.62
C ILE A 30 14.78 20.35 40.18
N ALA A 31 13.66 19.73 40.55
CA ALA A 31 12.33 20.23 40.21
C ALA A 31 12.01 21.60 40.87
N SER A 32 12.54 21.86 42.07
CA SER A 32 12.36 23.14 42.78
C SER A 32 13.09 24.32 42.12
N ALA A 33 14.21 24.07 41.42
CA ALA A 33 14.99 25.10 40.72
C ALA A 33 14.30 25.62 39.44
N PHE A 34 13.26 24.91 38.96
CA PHE A 34 12.56 25.23 37.71
C PHE A 34 11.15 25.81 37.90
N GLN A 35 10.71 26.14 39.13
CA GLN A 35 9.36 26.66 39.32
C GLN A 35 9.21 28.19 39.12
N THR A 36 8.27 28.49 38.22
CA THR A 36 7.52 29.73 37.97
C THR A 36 8.28 30.92 37.35
N GLY A 37 8.05 31.13 36.06
CA GLY A 37 8.12 32.46 35.42
C GLY A 37 9.28 32.71 34.46
N THR A 38 10.20 31.77 34.28
CA THR A 38 11.38 31.98 33.41
C THR A 38 11.17 31.33 32.05
N THR A 39 11.03 32.13 31.00
CA THR A 39 11.17 31.67 29.61
C THR A 39 12.65 31.40 29.35
N VAL A 40 13.06 30.13 29.47
CA VAL A 40 14.44 29.72 29.15
C VAL A 40 14.45 29.30 27.68
N GLY A 41 15.06 30.12 26.82
CA GLY A 41 15.41 29.70 25.47
C GLY A 41 16.48 28.60 25.52
N ASN A 42 16.34 27.56 24.69
CA ASN A 42 17.26 26.44 24.46
C ASN A 42 18.21 26.10 25.61
N ALA A 43 17.75 25.29 26.58
CA ALA A 43 18.63 24.65 27.55
C ALA A 43 19.07 23.26 27.04
N VAL A 44 20.37 23.07 26.84
CA VAL A 44 20.99 21.77 26.57
C VAL A 44 21.39 21.15 27.91
N VAL A 45 20.75 20.05 28.31
CA VAL A 45 21.26 19.19 29.39
C VAL A 45 22.14 18.12 28.77
N SER A 46 23.46 18.35 28.77
CA SER A 46 24.47 17.38 28.35
C SER A 46 25.24 16.91 29.59
N GLY A 47 25.16 15.60 29.87
CA GLY A 47 26.00 14.92 30.85
C GLY A 47 26.46 13.59 30.26
N VAL A 48 27.76 13.33 30.28
CA VAL A 48 28.38 12.13 29.71
C VAL A 48 28.19 10.93 30.64
N LEU A 49 27.50 9.89 30.16
CA LEU A 49 27.68 8.50 30.56
C LEU A 49 28.05 7.72 29.29
N ASP A 50 29.00 6.80 29.46
CA ASP A 50 29.94 6.33 28.44
C ASP A 50 29.32 5.59 27.23
N ALA A 51 29.95 5.82 26.07
CA ALA A 51 29.85 5.19 24.75
C ALA A 51 28.46 4.85 24.13
N GLY A 52 28.03 5.72 23.19
CA GLY A 52 27.44 5.25 21.94
C GLY A 52 25.98 5.59 21.66
N TYR A 53 25.53 6.84 21.83
CA TYR A 53 24.38 7.39 21.08
C TYR A 53 24.33 8.92 21.21
N GLN A 54 24.20 9.63 20.09
CA GLN A 54 24.01 11.09 20.04
C GLN A 54 22.65 11.34 19.40
N VAL A 55 21.80 12.17 20.02
CA VAL A 55 20.52 12.61 19.42
C VAL A 55 20.51 14.14 19.35
N SER A 56 20.18 14.66 18.18
CA SER A 56 20.06 16.09 17.87
C SER A 56 18.76 16.66 18.42
N ALA A 57 18.84 17.76 19.17
CA ALA A 57 17.71 18.45 19.77
C ALA A 57 16.92 19.22 18.70
N SER A 58 15.79 18.69 18.27
CA SER A 58 14.68 19.53 17.80
C SER A 58 13.29 19.12 18.26
N ASP A 59 13.03 17.90 18.76
CA ASP A 59 11.69 17.53 19.29
C ASP A 59 11.72 16.50 20.46
N PHE A 60 12.39 16.87 21.57
CA PHE A 60 12.36 16.24 22.91
C PHE A 60 13.41 15.13 23.25
N SER A 61 13.74 15.02 24.55
CA SER A 61 14.74 14.13 25.15
C SER A 61 14.22 13.55 26.47
N ILE A 62 14.55 12.30 26.82
CA ILE A 62 14.25 11.69 28.13
C ILE A 62 15.51 11.01 28.69
N PHE A 63 15.80 11.20 29.98
CA PHE A 63 16.84 10.49 30.74
C PHE A 63 16.30 9.86 32.05
N PHE A 64 17.00 8.82 32.51
CA PHE A 64 16.59 7.66 33.33
C PHE A 64 16.68 7.81 34.87
N THR A 65 16.29 6.75 35.62
CA THR A 65 17.22 6.06 36.57
C THR A 65 16.77 4.65 37.00
N ALA A 66 17.75 3.85 37.43
CA ALA A 66 17.64 2.44 37.84
C ALA A 66 16.79 2.20 39.10
N VAL A 67 16.18 1.01 39.15
CA VAL A 67 15.27 0.54 40.21
C VAL A 67 16.06 -0.20 41.30
N THR A 68 15.94 0.21 42.58
CA THR A 68 16.22 -0.68 43.71
C THR A 68 15.04 -1.66 43.89
N PRO A 69 15.25 -2.92 44.29
CA PRO A 69 14.18 -3.90 44.38
C PRO A 69 13.14 -3.47 45.43
N GLY A 70 11.91 -3.15 45.01
CA GLY A 70 10.80 -3.05 45.96
C GLY A 70 9.68 -2.06 45.65
N ASN A 71 9.84 -1.06 44.77
CA ASN A 71 8.73 -0.21 44.29
C ASN A 71 9.13 0.49 42.99
N LYS A 72 8.28 0.40 41.94
CA LYS A 72 8.50 1.04 40.63
C LYS A 72 7.84 2.43 40.61
N PRO A 73 8.56 3.53 40.32
CA PRO A 73 7.91 4.77 39.92
C PRO A 73 7.45 4.69 38.46
N ASP A 74 6.19 5.06 38.21
CA ASP A 74 5.67 5.26 36.86
C ASP A 74 6.09 6.65 36.37
N LEU A 75 6.91 6.68 35.31
CA LEU A 75 7.22 7.89 34.56
C LEU A 75 6.13 8.05 33.51
N VAL A 76 5.33 9.11 33.63
CA VAL A 76 4.37 9.55 32.61
C VAL A 76 4.99 10.73 31.86
N VAL A 77 5.13 10.60 30.54
CA VAL A 77 5.61 11.69 29.67
C VAL A 77 4.45 12.18 28.83
N GLU A 78 4.19 13.49 28.83
CA GLU A 78 3.06 14.10 28.12
C GLU A 78 3.52 14.94 26.93
N GLY A 79 2.89 14.77 25.76
CA GLY A 79 3.03 15.66 24.61
C GLY A 79 2.26 16.98 24.77
N SER A 80 2.58 17.98 23.95
CA SER A 80 2.10 19.37 24.11
C SER A 80 0.83 19.73 23.33
N GLY A 81 0.13 18.74 22.75
CA GLY A 81 -1.19 18.91 22.13
C GLY A 81 -1.21 19.56 20.73
N ALA A 82 -0.06 19.90 20.17
CA ALA A 82 0.09 20.23 18.75
C ALA A 82 1.05 19.20 18.13
N THR A 83 0.50 18.15 17.49
CA THR A 83 1.23 17.15 16.70
C THR A 83 2.60 16.78 17.27
N SER A 84 2.62 16.23 18.48
CA SER A 84 3.88 15.86 19.16
C SER A 84 4.31 14.45 18.75
N ALA A 85 5.58 14.27 18.34
CA ALA A 85 6.15 13.00 17.91
C ALA A 85 7.16 12.43 18.93
N TYR A 86 7.05 11.15 19.30
CA TYR A 86 8.03 10.46 20.13
C TYR A 86 9.01 9.67 19.25
N THR A 87 10.32 9.92 19.38
CA THR A 87 11.38 9.21 18.64
C THR A 87 12.30 8.46 19.60
N SER A 88 12.41 7.14 19.45
CA SER A 88 13.31 6.20 20.17
C SER A 88 12.78 5.57 21.47
N LEU A 89 12.57 4.24 21.44
CA LEU A 89 12.81 3.37 22.59
C LEU A 89 13.97 2.43 22.22
N THR A 90 15.04 2.43 23.01
CA THR A 90 15.89 1.25 23.12
C THR A 90 15.08 0.19 23.88
N GLN A 91 14.96 -1.02 23.30
CA GLN A 91 14.19 -2.18 23.78
C GLN A 91 13.76 -2.07 25.26
N GLY A 92 12.49 -1.70 25.48
CA GLY A 92 11.88 -1.76 26.80
C GLY A 92 11.66 -3.22 27.19
N THR A 93 12.21 -3.65 28.32
CA THR A 93 11.96 -4.99 28.85
C THR A 93 10.47 -5.16 29.13
N GLN A 94 9.85 -6.11 28.41
CA GLN A 94 8.49 -6.63 28.56
C GLN A 94 8.15 -6.83 30.06
N GLY A 95 7.30 -5.99 30.66
CA GLY A 95 6.94 -6.13 32.08
C GLY A 95 6.35 -4.91 32.80
N ALA A 96 5.92 -3.88 32.06
CA ALA A 96 5.15 -2.76 32.59
C ALA A 96 3.67 -2.92 32.21
N THR A 97 2.76 -2.51 33.11
CA THR A 97 1.31 -2.56 32.88
C THR A 97 0.76 -1.14 32.84
N GLY A 98 0.17 -0.74 31.71
CA GLY A 98 -0.48 0.56 31.53
C GLY A 98 0.37 1.61 30.77
N PRO A 99 -0.28 2.67 30.25
CA PRO A 99 0.38 3.68 29.45
C PRO A 99 1.33 4.55 30.28
N ARG A 100 2.56 4.70 29.78
CA ARG A 100 3.65 5.51 30.38
C ARG A 100 3.94 6.77 29.58
N PHE A 101 3.33 6.92 28.41
CA PHE A 101 3.43 8.10 27.58
C PHE A 101 2.01 8.47 27.12
N THR A 102 1.61 9.72 27.33
CA THR A 102 0.25 10.23 27.05
C THR A 102 0.32 11.52 26.23
N ASN A 103 -0.80 11.95 25.65
CA ASN A 103 -0.91 13.24 24.92
C ASN A 103 0.03 13.38 23.70
N PHE A 104 0.40 12.27 23.07
CA PHE A 104 1.11 12.26 21.78
C PHE A 104 0.15 11.84 20.67
N ASP A 105 0.22 12.50 19.51
CA ASP A 105 -0.61 12.15 18.36
C ASP A 105 0.10 11.15 17.43
N ILE A 106 1.44 11.20 17.40
CA ILE A 106 2.27 10.44 16.47
C ILE A 106 3.39 9.72 17.23
N LEU A 107 3.51 8.40 17.02
CA LEU A 107 4.75 7.69 17.33
C LEU A 107 5.59 7.62 16.07
N ARG A 108 6.83 8.13 16.09
CA ARG A 108 7.73 8.03 14.94
C ARG A 108 8.94 7.16 15.26
N LEU A 109 9.02 6.04 14.56
CA LEU A 109 10.11 5.08 14.63
C LEU A 109 11.12 5.40 13.54
N ALA A 110 12.37 5.67 13.90
CA ALA A 110 13.46 5.85 12.95
C ALA A 110 14.63 5.01 13.41
N SER A 111 15.10 4.08 12.57
CA SER A 111 16.32 3.32 12.87
C SER A 111 17.54 4.12 12.39
N ASN A 112 18.53 4.28 13.28
CA ASN A 112 19.81 4.89 12.92
C ASN A 112 20.84 3.84 12.45
N ASN A 113 20.52 2.54 12.57
CA ASN A 113 21.41 1.42 12.24
C ASN A 113 20.73 0.46 11.26
N ALA A 114 21.46 0.01 10.24
CA ALA A 114 21.02 -1.04 9.33
C ALA A 114 21.02 -2.42 10.01
N GLY A 115 19.97 -3.21 9.76
CA GLY A 115 19.86 -4.60 10.25
C GLY A 115 19.31 -4.79 11.66
N ASP A 116 19.01 -3.71 12.40
CA ASP A 116 18.41 -3.81 13.73
C ASP A 116 16.91 -4.17 13.62
N ALA A 117 16.51 -5.26 14.27
CA ALA A 117 15.11 -5.57 14.52
C ALA A 117 14.60 -4.73 15.69
N GLN A 118 13.48 -4.05 15.51
CA GLN A 118 12.89 -3.22 16.57
C GLN A 118 11.48 -3.72 16.92
N THR A 119 11.20 -3.89 18.20
CA THR A 119 9.87 -4.28 18.70
C THR A 119 9.34 -3.20 19.63
N PHE A 120 8.09 -2.79 19.43
CA PHE A 120 7.41 -1.77 20.23
C PHE A 120 6.05 -2.26 20.68
N ASP A 121 5.85 -2.33 21.98
CA ASP A 121 4.52 -2.54 22.59
C ASP A 121 3.79 -1.19 22.65
N THR A 122 2.76 -1.04 21.82
CA THR A 122 1.99 0.20 21.73
C THR A 122 1.07 0.44 22.92
N SER A 123 0.81 -0.58 23.76
CA SER A 123 0.02 -0.43 25.00
C SER A 123 0.70 0.45 26.06
N LEU A 124 2.00 0.67 25.91
CA LEU A 124 2.77 1.61 26.74
C LEU A 124 2.49 3.07 26.38
N LEU A 125 1.76 3.33 25.29
CA LEU A 125 1.41 4.65 24.78
C LEU A 125 -0.12 4.83 24.85
N SER A 126 -0.57 6.03 25.19
CA SER A 126 -1.98 6.41 25.13
C SER A 126 -2.14 7.71 24.35
N GLY A 127 -3.22 7.78 23.55
CA GLY A 127 -3.54 8.95 22.72
C GLY A 127 -2.93 8.95 21.32
N ILE A 128 -2.11 7.96 20.97
CA ILE A 128 -1.50 7.86 19.62
C ILE A 128 -2.59 7.64 18.57
N GLN A 129 -2.61 8.51 17.57
CA GLN A 129 -3.55 8.46 16.45
C GLN A 129 -2.90 7.89 15.18
N SER A 130 -1.57 7.98 15.07
CA SER A 130 -0.82 7.44 13.93
C SER A 130 0.59 6.96 14.30
N TYR A 131 1.05 5.94 13.60
CA TYR A 131 2.40 5.40 13.69
C TYR A 131 3.15 5.74 12.41
N GLN A 132 4.35 6.29 12.53
CA GLN A 132 5.22 6.62 11.39
C GLN A 132 6.51 5.82 11.50
N ILE A 133 6.91 5.15 10.43
CA ILE A 133 8.09 4.29 10.39
C ILE A 133 8.99 4.81 9.29
N ALA A 134 10.12 5.41 9.67
CA ALA A 134 11.08 6.02 8.76
C ALA A 134 12.16 5.02 8.34
N ALA A 135 12.75 5.28 7.16
CA ALA A 135 13.80 4.45 6.55
C ALA A 135 14.96 4.15 7.52
N ALA A 136 15.42 2.90 7.51
CA ALA A 136 16.72 2.55 8.08
C ALA A 136 17.84 3.08 7.20
N ALA A 137 18.76 3.85 7.78
CA ALA A 137 19.68 4.73 7.05
C ALA A 137 20.77 4.06 6.16
N ALA A 138 20.73 2.77 5.80
CA ALA A 138 21.84 2.21 4.99
C ALA A 138 21.60 1.00 4.08
N VAL A 139 20.53 0.19 4.19
CA VAL A 139 20.31 -0.93 3.25
C VAL A 139 18.80 -1.21 3.07
N PRO A 140 18.24 -1.05 1.86
CA PRO A 140 16.86 -1.42 1.56
C PRO A 140 16.58 -2.88 1.96
N GLY A 141 15.41 -3.13 2.58
CA GLY A 141 14.92 -4.50 2.80
C GLY A 141 15.57 -5.30 3.95
N THR A 142 16.45 -4.70 4.76
CA THR A 142 17.13 -5.43 5.86
C THR A 142 16.68 -5.05 7.26
N SER A 143 15.98 -3.93 7.42
CA SER A 143 15.44 -3.54 8.72
C SER A 143 14.11 -4.23 8.96
N SER A 144 13.88 -4.70 10.17
CA SER A 144 12.58 -5.22 10.59
C SER A 144 12.02 -4.41 11.75
N VAL A 145 10.70 -4.25 11.74
CA VAL A 145 9.95 -3.54 12.76
C VAL A 145 8.76 -4.38 13.18
N THR A 146 8.51 -4.43 14.48
CA THR A 146 7.35 -5.07 15.08
C THR A 146 6.61 -4.04 15.91
N LEU A 147 5.33 -3.82 15.60
CA LEU A 147 4.39 -3.09 16.44
C LEU A 147 3.44 -4.09 17.08
N ASP A 148 3.48 -4.19 18.40
CA ASP A 148 2.61 -5.05 19.20
C ASP A 148 1.48 -4.25 19.83
N GLN A 149 0.37 -4.93 20.12
CA GLN A 149 -0.81 -4.39 20.81
C GLN A 149 -1.51 -3.24 20.08
N LEU A 150 -1.43 -3.21 18.74
CA LEU A 150 -2.12 -2.20 17.93
C LEU A 150 -3.64 -2.29 18.13
N ALA A 151 -4.30 -1.14 18.14
CA ALA A 151 -5.75 -1.10 18.07
C ALA A 151 -6.22 -1.52 16.67
N ASP A 152 -7.41 -2.14 16.59
CA ASP A 152 -8.11 -2.33 15.31
C ASP A 152 -8.31 -0.98 14.62
N GLY A 153 -8.08 -0.94 13.30
CA GLY A 153 -8.10 0.27 12.49
C GLY A 153 -6.92 1.22 12.71
N ALA A 154 -5.85 0.78 13.39
CA ALA A 154 -4.65 1.60 13.56
C ALA A 154 -4.09 2.10 12.22
N SER A 155 -3.57 3.33 12.22
CA SER A 155 -2.97 3.98 11.04
C SER A 155 -1.45 3.97 11.12
N ILE A 156 -0.79 3.33 10.16
CA ILE A 156 0.66 3.16 10.06
C ILE A 156 1.14 3.74 8.74
N ALA A 157 2.14 4.61 8.77
CA ALA A 157 2.77 5.17 7.58
C ALA A 157 4.24 4.75 7.49
N PHE A 158 4.59 4.04 6.43
CA PHE A 158 5.97 3.72 6.06
C PHE A 158 6.51 4.83 5.17
N LEU A 159 7.57 5.46 5.65
CA LEU A 159 8.21 6.64 5.05
C LEU A 159 9.57 6.28 4.41
N GLY A 160 9.80 4.98 4.21
CA GLY A 160 11.05 4.41 3.75
C GLY A 160 10.99 2.90 3.62
N ASN A 161 12.01 2.32 2.99
CA ASN A 161 12.06 0.88 2.73
C ASN A 161 12.32 0.07 4.00
N HIS A 162 11.52 -0.99 4.16
CA HIS A 162 11.67 -1.98 5.23
C HIS A 162 11.68 -3.38 4.64
N GLY A 163 12.37 -4.31 5.31
CA GLY A 163 12.24 -5.73 5.02
C GLY A 163 10.89 -6.20 5.56
N ASN A 164 10.91 -6.78 6.76
CA ASN A 164 9.69 -7.26 7.40
C ASN A 164 9.12 -6.21 8.35
N ALA A 165 7.85 -5.87 8.18
CA ALA A 165 7.06 -5.11 9.15
C ALA A 165 5.97 -6.00 9.74
N THR A 166 6.09 -6.32 11.02
CA THR A 166 5.11 -7.12 11.77
C THR A 166 4.17 -6.21 12.54
N LEU A 167 2.88 -6.25 12.23
CA LEU A 167 1.83 -5.43 12.85
C LEU A 167 0.85 -6.34 13.58
N ASN A 168 1.00 -6.46 14.90
CA ASN A 168 0.17 -7.31 15.73
C ASN A 168 -0.91 -6.48 16.43
N LEU A 169 -2.18 -6.78 16.15
CA LEU A 169 -3.30 -6.21 16.89
C LEU A 169 -3.35 -6.75 18.33
N ALA A 170 -3.85 -5.94 19.26
CA ALA A 170 -4.09 -6.35 20.64
C ALA A 170 -5.15 -7.44 20.77
N ASN A 171 -6.07 -7.52 19.81
CA ASN A 171 -7.13 -8.50 19.73
C ASN A 171 -7.39 -8.85 18.26
N THR A 172 -7.38 -10.13 17.94
CA THR A 172 -7.66 -10.70 16.61
C THR A 172 -8.74 -11.78 16.68
N ALA A 173 -9.55 -11.78 17.75
CA ALA A 173 -10.64 -12.74 17.90
C ALA A 173 -11.85 -12.42 17.00
N GLY A 174 -11.82 -11.28 16.30
CA GLY A 174 -12.85 -10.86 15.36
C GLY A 174 -12.75 -11.60 14.02
N THR A 175 -13.57 -11.15 13.08
CA THR A 175 -13.54 -11.57 11.66
C THR A 175 -13.63 -10.36 10.74
N SER A 176 -13.25 -9.20 11.24
CA SER A 176 -13.35 -7.90 10.57
C SER A 176 -12.25 -6.96 11.08
N ASP A 177 -11.15 -7.55 11.54
CA ASP A 177 -10.00 -6.83 12.05
C ASP A 177 -9.28 -6.15 10.88
N SER A 178 -8.84 -4.91 11.10
CA SER A 178 -8.41 -4.01 10.04
C SER A 178 -7.17 -3.19 10.38
N LEU A 179 -6.40 -2.82 9.35
CA LEU A 179 -5.27 -1.90 9.46
C LEU A 179 -5.30 -0.88 8.32
N ASN A 180 -4.89 0.36 8.61
CA ASN A 180 -4.66 1.39 7.62
C ASN A 180 -3.16 1.57 7.42
N VAL A 181 -2.66 1.26 6.24
CA VAL A 181 -1.23 1.28 5.91
C VAL A 181 -0.98 2.30 4.80
N THR A 182 -0.09 3.25 5.03
CA THR A 182 0.35 4.22 4.02
C THR A 182 1.78 3.90 3.59
N LEU A 183 2.02 3.76 2.29
CA LEU A 183 3.35 3.75 1.71
C LEU A 183 3.59 5.14 1.13
N GLY A 184 4.46 5.92 1.77
CA GLY A 184 4.66 7.32 1.42
C GLY A 184 6.14 7.66 1.26
N ASN A 185 6.59 7.89 0.03
CA ASN A 185 7.96 8.38 -0.23
C ASN A 185 8.13 9.89 0.11
N ALA A 186 7.08 10.52 0.64
CA ALA A 186 7.01 11.96 0.87
C ALA A 186 7.32 12.34 2.32
N VAL A 187 8.60 12.35 2.77
CA VAL A 187 8.95 13.03 4.04
C VAL A 187 10.29 13.79 3.99
N ALA A 188 10.16 15.09 3.70
CA ALA A 188 10.56 16.28 4.46
C ALA A 188 11.77 16.32 5.43
N SER A 189 12.69 15.35 5.54
CA SER A 189 13.85 15.57 6.45
C SER A 189 15.21 14.99 6.04
N ASN A 190 15.30 14.14 5.01
CA ASN A 190 16.61 13.57 4.60
C ASN A 190 16.82 13.47 3.07
N GLY A 191 16.10 14.28 2.31
CA GLY A 191 16.02 14.19 0.85
C GLY A 191 14.85 13.29 0.44
N ALA A 192 14.14 13.67 -0.62
CA ALA A 192 13.05 12.86 -1.15
C ALA A 192 13.62 11.51 -1.62
N LEU A 193 12.97 10.40 -1.22
CA LEU A 193 13.23 9.12 -1.87
C LEU A 193 12.67 9.22 -3.29
N THR A 194 13.56 9.18 -4.28
CA THR A 194 13.16 9.15 -5.70
C THR A 194 12.61 7.78 -6.08
N ASP A 195 13.02 6.76 -5.34
CA ASP A 195 12.56 5.38 -5.46
C ASP A 195 11.42 5.18 -4.45
N GLY A 196 10.35 4.47 -4.83
CA GLY A 196 9.18 4.29 -3.97
C GLY A 196 9.48 3.51 -2.68
N VAL A 197 8.46 3.37 -1.83
CA VAL A 197 8.55 2.67 -0.55
C VAL A 197 8.21 1.20 -0.73
N GLN A 198 9.11 0.31 -0.30
CA GLN A 198 8.88 -1.14 -0.23
C GLN A 198 8.68 -1.60 1.21
N VAL A 199 7.68 -2.47 1.42
CA VAL A 199 7.47 -3.19 2.69
C VAL A 199 7.02 -4.64 2.44
N THR A 200 7.59 -5.58 3.20
CA THR A 200 7.00 -6.91 3.40
C THR A 200 6.17 -6.90 4.67
N LEU A 201 4.85 -6.99 4.54
CA LEU A 201 3.94 -6.84 5.67
C LEU A 201 3.54 -8.19 6.26
N ILE A 202 3.56 -8.28 7.59
CA ILE A 202 3.11 -9.42 8.38
C ILE A 202 2.08 -8.89 9.39
N ALA A 203 0.81 -9.15 9.16
CA ALA A 203 -0.34 -8.71 9.94
C ALA A 203 -1.23 -9.93 10.27
N PRO A 204 -0.79 -10.77 11.23
CA PRO A 204 -1.52 -12.00 11.55
C PRO A 204 -2.86 -11.67 12.22
N GLY A 205 -3.93 -12.34 11.76
CA GLY A 205 -5.29 -12.14 12.29
C GLY A 205 -5.96 -10.84 11.83
N VAL A 206 -5.56 -10.30 10.67
CA VAL A 206 -6.15 -9.10 10.05
C VAL A 206 -6.85 -9.52 8.76
N GLU A 207 -8.15 -9.23 8.66
CA GLU A 207 -8.96 -9.58 7.49
C GLU A 207 -8.89 -8.53 6.39
N THR A 208 -8.70 -7.25 6.75
CA THR A 208 -8.72 -6.12 5.81
C THR A 208 -7.51 -5.21 6.00
N ILE A 209 -6.80 -4.92 4.91
CA ILE A 209 -5.78 -3.86 4.89
C ILE A 209 -6.24 -2.78 3.92
N ASN A 210 -6.37 -1.55 4.44
CA ASN A 210 -6.53 -0.35 3.62
C ASN A 210 -5.14 0.20 3.31
N LEU A 211 -4.72 0.11 2.06
CA LEU A 211 -3.39 0.48 1.59
C LEU A 211 -3.44 1.79 0.79
N HIS A 212 -2.77 2.82 1.30
CA HIS A 212 -2.66 4.12 0.68
C HIS A 212 -1.28 4.25 0.01
N SER A 213 -1.22 4.16 -1.32
CA SER A 213 0.01 4.34 -2.10
C SER A 213 0.20 5.81 -2.49
N VAL A 214 0.97 6.54 -1.70
CA VAL A 214 1.17 7.98 -1.89
C VAL A 214 2.63 8.30 -2.21
N GLY A 215 2.84 9.43 -2.88
CA GLY A 215 4.19 9.88 -3.15
C GLY A 215 4.28 11.36 -3.48
N THR A 216 5.51 11.83 -3.65
CA THR A 216 5.77 13.23 -4.03
C THR A 216 5.23 13.52 -5.43
N ALA A 217 4.57 14.68 -5.59
CA ALA A 217 4.01 15.07 -6.87
C ALA A 217 5.11 15.11 -7.95
N GLY A 218 4.95 14.30 -9.00
CA GLY A 218 5.93 14.16 -10.10
C GLY A 218 7.02 13.12 -9.88
N GLY A 219 7.00 12.36 -8.77
CA GLY A 219 7.88 11.22 -8.55
C GLY A 219 7.51 10.02 -9.42
N THR A 220 8.51 9.39 -10.05
CA THR A 220 8.34 8.18 -10.86
C THR A 220 8.53 6.88 -10.07
N GLY A 221 8.72 6.98 -8.75
CA GLY A 221 8.90 5.82 -7.89
C GLY A 221 7.68 4.90 -7.89
N VAL A 222 7.90 3.60 -7.70
CA VAL A 222 6.82 2.63 -7.52
C VAL A 222 6.89 2.14 -6.08
N ASN A 223 5.79 2.27 -5.34
CA ASN A 223 5.69 1.67 -4.03
C ASN A 223 5.52 0.16 -4.20
N THR A 224 6.01 -0.64 -3.27
CA THR A 224 5.90 -2.10 -3.32
C THR A 224 5.36 -2.63 -2.02
N PHE A 225 4.23 -3.32 -2.10
CA PHE A 225 3.68 -4.11 -1.02
C PHE A 225 3.96 -5.59 -1.29
N VAL A 226 4.54 -6.27 -0.32
CA VAL A 226 4.80 -7.71 -0.38
C VAL A 226 4.01 -8.42 0.72
N ASP A 227 3.13 -9.31 0.30
CA ASP A 227 2.52 -10.34 1.15
C ASP A 227 3.32 -11.62 0.99
N ASP A 228 4.11 -11.98 2.00
CA ASP A 228 4.98 -13.16 1.94
C ASP A 228 4.24 -14.45 2.34
N ALA A 229 4.72 -15.58 1.82
CA ALA A 229 4.04 -16.85 1.90
C ALA A 229 3.71 -17.28 3.34
N GLY A 230 2.42 -17.44 3.63
CA GLY A 230 1.93 -17.93 4.91
C GLY A 230 2.01 -16.91 6.07
N THR A 231 2.25 -15.63 5.78
CA THR A 231 2.35 -14.59 6.82
C THR A 231 0.99 -13.99 7.17
N ASN A 232 0.14 -13.70 6.18
CA ASN A 232 -1.16 -13.06 6.35
C ASN A 232 -2.33 -14.02 6.15
N THR A 233 -2.41 -15.09 6.95
CA THR A 233 -3.32 -16.23 6.68
C THR A 233 -4.82 -15.93 6.76
N THR A 234 -5.20 -14.76 7.25
CA THR A 234 -6.60 -14.31 7.47
C THR A 234 -7.00 -13.17 6.54
N LEU A 235 -6.04 -12.61 5.79
CA LEU A 235 -6.28 -11.51 4.87
C LEU A 235 -7.24 -11.95 3.77
N SER A 236 -8.36 -11.25 3.67
CA SER A 236 -9.40 -11.49 2.66
C SER A 236 -9.60 -10.30 1.74
N THR A 237 -9.21 -9.10 2.19
CA THR A 237 -9.47 -7.85 1.47
C THR A 237 -8.27 -6.92 1.55
N LEU A 238 -7.82 -6.45 0.39
CA LEU A 238 -6.94 -5.30 0.21
C LEU A 238 -7.74 -4.20 -0.48
N VAL A 239 -7.94 -3.07 0.21
CA VAL A 239 -8.53 -1.87 -0.41
C VAL A 239 -7.40 -0.89 -0.67
N ILE A 240 -7.25 -0.43 -1.92
CA ILE A 240 -6.09 0.33 -2.37
C ILE A 240 -6.54 1.66 -2.96
N ASP A 241 -5.90 2.74 -2.49
CA ASP A 241 -6.04 4.06 -3.07
C ASP A 241 -4.68 4.77 -3.21
N GLY A 242 -4.74 6.00 -3.72
CA GLY A 242 -3.61 6.92 -3.72
C GLY A 242 -3.22 7.36 -5.12
N THR A 243 -2.05 8.00 -5.21
CA THR A 243 -1.61 8.70 -6.43
C THR A 243 -0.24 8.24 -6.92
N GLN A 244 0.40 7.29 -6.22
CA GLN A 244 1.67 6.71 -6.62
C GLN A 244 1.44 5.28 -7.13
N ALA A 245 2.12 4.92 -8.23
CA ALA A 245 2.09 3.57 -8.75
C ALA A 245 2.47 2.54 -7.67
N LEU A 246 1.83 1.37 -7.72
CA LEU A 246 1.98 0.31 -6.72
C LEU A 246 2.26 -1.04 -7.39
N SER A 247 3.31 -1.72 -6.95
CA SER A 247 3.54 -3.14 -7.22
C SER A 247 3.08 -3.97 -6.02
N LEU A 248 2.20 -4.92 -6.27
CA LEU A 248 1.60 -5.82 -5.30
C LEU A 248 2.16 -7.24 -5.53
N GLN A 249 3.02 -7.69 -4.63
CA GLN A 249 3.64 -9.02 -4.69
C GLN A 249 2.90 -9.97 -3.75
N LEU A 250 2.09 -10.86 -4.31
CA LEU A 250 1.26 -11.80 -3.55
C LEU A 250 1.88 -13.20 -3.57
N GLN A 251 2.62 -13.55 -2.52
CA GLN A 251 3.20 -14.87 -2.38
C GLN A 251 2.29 -15.76 -1.54
N ALA A 252 1.73 -16.80 -2.14
CA ALA A 252 0.93 -17.83 -1.46
C ALA A 252 -0.22 -17.27 -0.58
N VAL A 253 -1.15 -16.58 -1.23
CA VAL A 253 -2.42 -16.13 -0.64
C VAL A 253 -3.13 -17.33 0.01
N ALA A 254 -3.33 -17.28 1.34
CA ALA A 254 -3.77 -18.41 2.14
C ALA A 254 -5.28 -18.71 2.04
N GLN A 255 -6.07 -17.75 1.59
CA GLN A 255 -7.52 -17.85 1.42
C GLN A 255 -7.97 -17.01 0.22
N ALA A 256 -9.27 -16.98 -0.09
CA ALA A 256 -9.74 -16.09 -1.14
C ALA A 256 -9.42 -14.63 -0.79
N LEU A 257 -8.85 -13.89 -1.73
CA LEU A 257 -8.45 -12.50 -1.56
C LEU A 257 -9.09 -11.62 -2.62
N THR A 258 -9.73 -10.54 -2.17
CA THR A 258 -10.19 -9.45 -3.01
C THR A 258 -9.20 -8.30 -2.93
N VAL A 259 -8.67 -7.89 -4.08
CA VAL A 259 -7.87 -6.68 -4.26
C VAL A 259 -8.76 -5.65 -4.94
N ASP A 260 -9.16 -4.60 -4.22
CA ASP A 260 -9.94 -3.49 -4.75
C ASP A 260 -9.07 -2.23 -4.82
N ALA A 261 -8.54 -1.96 -6.00
CA ALA A 261 -7.78 -0.75 -6.32
C ALA A 261 -8.58 0.26 -7.15
N SER A 262 -9.92 0.17 -7.15
CA SER A 262 -10.79 1.07 -7.92
C SER A 262 -10.62 2.57 -7.59
N ALA A 263 -10.04 2.88 -6.42
CA ALA A 263 -9.72 4.23 -5.97
C ALA A 263 -8.26 4.66 -6.24
N LEU A 264 -7.42 3.79 -6.79
CA LEU A 264 -6.04 4.10 -7.14
C LEU A 264 -6.00 4.92 -8.44
N ALA A 265 -5.41 6.11 -8.38
CA ALA A 265 -5.30 7.02 -9.52
C ALA A 265 -4.08 6.73 -10.41
N ALA A 266 -3.13 5.92 -9.95
CA ALA A 266 -1.92 5.52 -10.65
C ALA A 266 -1.95 4.04 -11.03
N SER A 267 -0.96 3.58 -11.79
CA SER A 267 -0.90 2.19 -12.25
C SER A 267 -0.67 1.19 -11.11
N LEU A 268 -1.39 0.10 -11.16
CA LEU A 268 -1.23 -1.10 -10.34
C LEU A 268 -0.48 -2.18 -11.12
N ASP A 269 0.44 -2.87 -10.45
CA ASP A 269 1.11 -4.07 -10.94
C ASP A 269 0.87 -5.22 -9.96
N VAL A 270 -0.04 -6.14 -10.28
CA VAL A 270 -0.36 -7.31 -9.45
C VAL A 270 0.41 -8.53 -9.91
N GLN A 271 1.23 -9.08 -9.01
CA GLN A 271 1.97 -10.33 -9.21
C GLN A 271 1.28 -11.48 -8.47
N GLY A 272 0.19 -12.00 -9.04
CA GLY A 272 -0.69 -13.00 -8.41
C GLY A 272 -0.36 -14.47 -8.68
N ALA A 273 0.66 -14.80 -9.48
CA ALA A 273 0.93 -16.18 -9.93
C ALA A 273 1.17 -17.20 -8.80
N ALA A 274 1.54 -16.75 -7.60
CA ALA A 274 1.71 -17.62 -6.44
C ALA A 274 0.43 -17.77 -5.59
N ALA A 275 -0.65 -17.04 -5.89
CA ALA A 275 -1.94 -17.18 -5.23
C ALA A 275 -2.59 -18.51 -5.65
N THR A 276 -2.68 -19.46 -4.71
CA THR A 276 -3.31 -20.78 -4.96
C THR A 276 -4.81 -20.79 -4.67
N GLN A 277 -5.32 -19.72 -4.08
CA GLN A 277 -6.73 -19.51 -3.78
C GLN A 277 -7.33 -18.49 -4.77
N VAL A 278 -8.65 -18.32 -4.73
CA VAL A 278 -9.34 -17.35 -5.61
C VAL A 278 -8.77 -15.95 -5.38
N LEU A 279 -8.41 -15.28 -6.46
CA LEU A 279 -7.88 -13.92 -6.45
C LEU A 279 -8.77 -13.04 -7.31
N ASP A 280 -9.61 -12.23 -6.65
CA ASP A 280 -10.41 -11.22 -7.32
C ASP A 280 -9.63 -9.90 -7.34
N VAL A 281 -9.58 -9.24 -8.49
CA VAL A 281 -8.83 -7.99 -8.68
C VAL A 281 -9.71 -6.96 -9.38
N THR A 282 -9.79 -5.77 -8.81
CA THR A 282 -10.30 -4.56 -9.47
C THR A 282 -9.16 -3.56 -9.55
N GLY A 283 -8.72 -3.22 -10.76
CA GLY A 283 -7.72 -2.19 -10.99
C GLY A 283 -8.28 -0.77 -10.89
N GLY A 284 -7.43 0.21 -11.15
CA GLY A 284 -7.66 1.64 -10.95
C GLY A 284 -8.04 2.39 -12.23
N ALA A 285 -7.64 3.66 -12.28
CA ALA A 285 -7.96 4.57 -13.39
C ALA A 285 -6.84 4.74 -14.43
N ALA A 286 -5.71 4.06 -14.24
CA ALA A 286 -4.55 4.09 -15.13
C ALA A 286 -4.35 2.71 -15.77
N SER A 287 -3.45 2.61 -16.75
CA SER A 287 -3.07 1.31 -17.33
C SER A 287 -2.40 0.42 -16.28
N ASP A 288 -3.09 -0.66 -15.93
CA ASP A 288 -2.68 -1.63 -14.94
C ASP A 288 -2.06 -2.87 -15.57
N THR A 289 -1.25 -3.59 -14.81
CA THR A 289 -0.74 -4.92 -15.16
C THR A 289 -1.23 -5.91 -14.11
N ILE A 290 -2.03 -6.89 -14.54
CA ILE A 290 -2.68 -7.83 -13.62
C ILE A 290 -2.30 -9.24 -14.02
N LEU A 291 -1.53 -9.93 -13.19
CA LEU A 291 -1.29 -11.37 -13.29
C LEU A 291 -2.23 -12.11 -12.33
N GLY A 292 -3.19 -12.86 -12.89
CA GLY A 292 -4.17 -13.65 -12.14
C GLY A 292 -3.57 -14.78 -11.31
N GLY A 293 -4.37 -15.30 -10.39
CA GLY A 293 -4.03 -16.41 -9.50
C GLY A 293 -4.29 -17.79 -10.11
N GLN A 294 -3.76 -18.85 -9.49
CA GLN A 294 -3.85 -20.22 -9.99
C GLN A 294 -5.26 -20.82 -9.89
N ALA A 295 -6.07 -20.37 -8.93
CA ALA A 295 -7.45 -20.87 -8.75
C ALA A 295 -8.47 -20.16 -9.65
N GLY A 296 -8.02 -19.22 -10.47
CA GLY A 296 -8.86 -18.28 -11.19
C GLY A 296 -9.43 -17.19 -10.27
N GLY A 297 -10.16 -16.26 -10.87
CA GLY A 297 -10.90 -15.23 -10.15
C GLY A 297 -11.63 -14.27 -11.07
N ARG A 298 -12.23 -13.24 -10.47
CA ARG A 298 -12.84 -12.14 -11.20
C ARG A 298 -11.86 -11.00 -11.32
N ILE A 299 -11.58 -10.57 -12.55
CA ILE A 299 -10.68 -9.45 -12.85
C ILE A 299 -11.49 -8.35 -13.52
N ILE A 300 -11.41 -7.13 -12.99
CA ILE A 300 -11.87 -5.90 -13.63
C ILE A 300 -10.62 -5.04 -13.80
N GLY A 301 -10.21 -4.77 -15.04
CA GLY A 301 -9.03 -3.96 -15.32
C GLY A 301 -9.16 -2.55 -14.75
N GLY A 302 -10.33 -1.95 -14.89
CA GLY A 302 -10.59 -0.59 -14.47
C GLY A 302 -10.73 0.29 -15.71
N ALA A 303 -10.26 1.54 -15.63
CA ALA A 303 -10.10 2.37 -16.80
C ALA A 303 -8.63 2.46 -17.15
N GLY A 304 -8.30 2.50 -18.43
CA GLY A 304 -6.91 2.44 -18.87
C GLY A 304 -6.85 1.54 -20.09
N GLY A 305 -5.66 1.15 -20.50
CA GLY A 305 -5.50 -0.04 -21.34
C GLY A 305 -4.67 -1.02 -20.55
N ASP A 306 -5.37 -2.01 -20.00
CA ASP A 306 -4.84 -2.90 -18.99
C ASP A 306 -4.22 -4.15 -19.62
N LEU A 307 -3.12 -4.60 -19.04
CA LEU A 307 -2.45 -5.85 -19.42
C LEU A 307 -2.84 -6.94 -18.44
N ILE A 308 -3.81 -7.77 -18.84
CA ILE A 308 -4.33 -8.86 -18.02
C ILE A 308 -3.70 -10.15 -18.50
N THR A 309 -2.99 -10.84 -17.62
CA THR A 309 -2.42 -12.17 -17.88
C THR A 309 -3.07 -13.19 -16.98
N LEU A 310 -3.87 -14.08 -17.57
CA LEU A 310 -4.50 -15.18 -16.85
C LEU A 310 -3.48 -16.27 -16.56
N TYR A 311 -3.67 -17.02 -15.47
CA TYR A 311 -2.72 -18.05 -15.10
C TYR A 311 -2.83 -19.26 -16.04
N GLN A 312 -1.72 -19.67 -16.68
CA GLN A 312 -1.77 -20.78 -17.63
C GLN A 312 -2.15 -22.10 -16.96
N GLY A 313 -3.25 -22.70 -17.40
CA GLY A 313 -3.76 -23.96 -16.84
C GLY A 313 -4.32 -23.81 -15.43
N GLY A 314 -4.66 -22.59 -15.01
CA GLY A 314 -5.32 -22.31 -13.74
C GLY A 314 -6.81 -22.67 -13.73
N GLY A 315 -7.49 -22.28 -12.66
CA GLY A 315 -8.95 -22.27 -12.57
C GLY A 315 -9.56 -21.27 -13.56
N ALA A 316 -10.88 -21.33 -13.69
CA ALA A 316 -11.59 -20.47 -14.64
C ALA A 316 -11.59 -19.01 -14.19
N ASP A 317 -11.13 -18.13 -15.06
CA ASP A 317 -11.12 -16.69 -14.84
C ASP A 317 -12.33 -16.02 -15.49
N THR A 318 -12.77 -14.90 -14.91
CA THR A 318 -13.77 -14.00 -15.49
C THR A 318 -13.21 -12.60 -15.58
N VAL A 319 -12.94 -12.12 -16.79
CA VAL A 319 -12.58 -10.72 -17.03
C VAL A 319 -13.86 -9.94 -17.32
N ALA A 320 -14.15 -8.93 -16.49
CA ALA A 320 -15.41 -8.23 -16.50
C ALA A 320 -15.24 -6.74 -16.85
N TYR A 321 -16.17 -6.26 -17.66
CA TYR A 321 -16.23 -4.87 -18.09
C TYR A 321 -17.49 -4.23 -17.53
N GLN A 322 -17.31 -3.11 -16.82
CA GLN A 322 -18.40 -2.37 -16.20
C GLN A 322 -18.95 -1.28 -17.11
N ARG A 323 -18.10 -0.73 -17.99
CA ARG A 323 -18.44 0.38 -18.89
C ARG A 323 -17.67 0.24 -20.20
N ALA A 324 -18.18 0.82 -21.28
CA ALA A 324 -17.45 0.89 -22.55
C ALA A 324 -16.10 1.63 -22.44
N ALA A 325 -16.03 2.54 -21.48
CA ALA A 325 -14.84 3.33 -21.19
C ALA A 325 -13.66 2.53 -20.63
N ASP A 326 -13.92 1.32 -20.15
CA ASP A 326 -12.93 0.48 -19.46
C ASP A 326 -11.86 0.00 -20.44
N SER A 327 -12.24 -0.29 -21.70
CA SER A 327 -11.31 -0.72 -22.74
C SER A 327 -11.71 -0.12 -24.09
N ARG A 328 -11.03 0.95 -24.48
CA ARG A 328 -11.24 1.68 -25.73
C ARG A 328 -10.19 1.32 -26.76
N GLN A 329 -10.61 1.23 -28.01
CA GLN A 329 -9.71 0.96 -29.11
C GLN A 329 -8.53 1.94 -29.15
N ASP A 330 -7.31 1.39 -29.14
CA ASP A 330 -6.07 2.11 -29.49
C ASP A 330 -5.34 1.34 -30.60
N PHE A 331 -5.88 1.39 -31.80
CA PHE A 331 -5.08 1.16 -32.98
C PHE A 331 -4.42 2.49 -33.32
N VAL A 332 -3.13 2.63 -32.99
CA VAL A 332 -2.30 3.81 -33.24
C VAL A 332 -2.80 4.61 -34.46
N ASN A 333 -3.25 5.85 -34.23
CA ASN A 333 -3.51 6.75 -35.35
C ASN A 333 -2.23 6.90 -36.20
N ALA A 334 -2.35 7.26 -37.47
CA ALA A 334 -1.19 7.42 -38.37
C ALA A 334 -0.11 8.43 -37.87
N ALA A 335 -0.32 9.12 -36.74
CA ALA A 335 0.59 10.06 -36.10
C ALA A 335 1.42 9.47 -34.92
N GLY A 336 1.29 8.17 -34.61
CA GLY A 336 2.26 7.46 -33.74
C GLY A 336 2.27 7.88 -32.27
N THR A 337 1.21 8.53 -31.78
CA THR A 337 1.06 8.88 -30.36
C THR A 337 -0.01 7.98 -29.74
N ALA A 338 0.43 6.92 -29.07
CA ALA A 338 -0.44 5.98 -28.37
C ALA A 338 -0.96 6.61 -27.08
N ALA A 339 -2.25 6.41 -26.80
CA ALA A 339 -2.71 6.23 -25.45
C ALA A 339 -3.27 4.82 -25.43
N SER A 340 -2.49 3.87 -24.92
CA SER A 340 -2.87 2.46 -24.80
C SER A 340 -4.08 2.36 -23.87
N THR A 341 -5.28 2.53 -24.44
CA THR A 341 -6.56 2.48 -23.72
C THR A 341 -7.32 1.19 -23.98
N GLN A 342 -6.74 0.27 -24.77
CA GLN A 342 -7.31 -1.03 -25.05
C GLN A 342 -6.70 -2.06 -24.11
N ASP A 343 -7.56 -2.82 -23.46
CA ASP A 343 -7.17 -3.97 -22.67
C ASP A 343 -6.68 -5.11 -23.56
N ALA A 344 -5.61 -5.75 -23.10
CA ALA A 344 -5.05 -6.94 -23.70
C ALA A 344 -5.02 -8.09 -22.69
N ILE A 345 -5.74 -9.15 -23.01
CA ILE A 345 -5.83 -10.37 -22.21
C ILE A 345 -4.93 -11.45 -22.83
N SER A 346 -4.03 -12.00 -22.03
CA SER A 346 -3.15 -13.11 -22.43
C SER A 346 -3.53 -14.39 -21.68
N ASN A 347 -3.24 -15.54 -22.29
CA ASN A 347 -3.53 -16.89 -21.77
C ASN A 347 -5.01 -17.23 -21.59
N PHE A 348 -5.92 -16.50 -22.24
CA PHE A 348 -7.35 -16.81 -22.21
C PHE A 348 -7.64 -18.21 -22.79
N ALA A 349 -8.19 -19.08 -21.95
CA ALA A 349 -8.55 -20.45 -22.25
C ALA A 349 -10.02 -20.54 -22.72
N VAL A 350 -10.19 -20.70 -24.03
CA VAL A 350 -11.50 -20.91 -24.68
C VAL A 350 -12.26 -22.07 -24.01
N GLY A 351 -13.54 -21.84 -23.71
CA GLY A 351 -14.43 -22.79 -23.04
C GLY A 351 -14.29 -22.84 -21.52
N VAL A 352 -13.21 -22.28 -20.97
CA VAL A 352 -12.94 -22.23 -19.52
C VAL A 352 -13.18 -20.83 -19.01
N ASP A 353 -12.42 -19.86 -19.50
CA ASP A 353 -12.49 -18.47 -19.08
C ASP A 353 -13.70 -17.76 -19.68
N LYS A 354 -14.05 -16.62 -19.09
CA LYS A 354 -15.21 -15.80 -19.47
C LYS A 354 -14.84 -14.34 -19.62
N ILE A 355 -15.50 -13.69 -20.58
CA ILE A 355 -15.61 -12.25 -20.71
C ILE A 355 -17.02 -11.86 -20.27
N ASP A 356 -17.12 -11.09 -19.20
CA ASP A 356 -18.39 -10.66 -18.62
C ASP A 356 -18.73 -9.23 -19.05
N LEU A 357 -19.80 -9.10 -19.84
CA LEU A 357 -20.33 -7.86 -20.39
C LEU A 357 -21.68 -7.48 -19.78
N LYS A 358 -22.14 -8.17 -18.72
CA LYS A 358 -23.46 -7.96 -18.12
C LYS A 358 -23.76 -6.50 -17.77
N ALA A 359 -22.75 -5.79 -17.28
CA ALA A 359 -22.89 -4.41 -16.85
C ALA A 359 -23.11 -3.42 -18.01
N LEU A 360 -22.79 -3.81 -19.25
CA LEU A 360 -23.09 -2.99 -20.44
C LEU A 360 -24.58 -3.03 -20.82
N ALA A 361 -25.35 -3.97 -20.25
CA ALA A 361 -26.80 -4.06 -20.41
C ALA A 361 -27.27 -4.08 -21.87
N LEU A 362 -26.57 -4.84 -22.72
CA LEU A 362 -26.92 -5.00 -24.13
C LEU A 362 -28.32 -5.61 -24.27
N ASP A 363 -29.10 -5.06 -25.22
CA ASP A 363 -30.43 -5.57 -25.54
C ASP A 363 -30.36 -7.06 -25.92
N ALA A 364 -31.33 -7.86 -25.49
CA ALA A 364 -31.34 -9.30 -25.66
C ALA A 364 -31.20 -9.71 -27.14
N ALA A 365 -31.73 -8.89 -28.06
CA ALA A 365 -31.61 -9.10 -29.51
C ALA A 365 -30.15 -8.96 -30.02
N LEU A 366 -29.31 -8.24 -29.29
CA LEU A 366 -27.91 -7.95 -29.62
C LEU A 366 -26.93 -8.91 -28.92
N GLN A 367 -27.38 -9.80 -28.03
CA GLN A 367 -26.54 -10.74 -27.27
C GLN A 367 -26.03 -11.92 -28.11
N SER A 368 -25.33 -11.61 -29.18
CA SER A 368 -24.67 -12.54 -30.09
C SER A 368 -23.57 -11.79 -30.82
N PHE A 369 -22.56 -12.52 -31.29
CA PHE A 369 -21.51 -11.93 -32.10
C PHE A 369 -21.47 -12.50 -33.51
N VAL A 370 -20.90 -11.73 -34.42
CA VAL A 370 -20.46 -12.17 -35.74
C VAL A 370 -18.94 -12.33 -35.76
N ILE A 371 -18.43 -13.30 -36.52
CA ILE A 371 -16.99 -13.49 -36.68
C ILE A 371 -16.56 -12.86 -38.00
N LYS A 372 -15.56 -11.99 -37.94
CA LYS A 372 -14.88 -11.42 -39.11
C LYS A 372 -13.38 -11.71 -39.04
N SER A 373 -12.71 -11.80 -40.19
CA SER A 373 -11.29 -12.17 -40.26
C SER A 373 -10.54 -11.20 -41.15
N TYR A 374 -9.42 -10.72 -40.66
CA TYR A 374 -8.59 -9.71 -41.31
C TYR A 374 -7.14 -10.17 -41.30
N VAL A 375 -6.42 -9.87 -42.38
CA VAL A 375 -5.00 -10.19 -42.50
C VAL A 375 -4.09 -9.12 -41.91
N THR A 376 -4.59 -7.91 -41.67
CA THR A 376 -3.86 -6.84 -40.97
C THR A 376 -4.82 -6.01 -40.11
N PRO A 377 -4.32 -5.29 -39.08
CA PRO A 377 -5.14 -4.37 -38.30
C PRO A 377 -5.77 -3.27 -39.15
N GLU A 378 -5.08 -2.72 -40.15
CA GLU A 378 -5.60 -1.64 -40.99
C GLU A 378 -6.89 -2.01 -41.73
N LEU A 379 -7.06 -3.30 -42.07
CA LEU A 379 -8.30 -3.79 -42.68
C LEU A 379 -9.45 -3.88 -41.68
N LEU A 380 -9.16 -4.14 -40.40
CA LEU A 380 -10.16 -4.07 -39.33
C LEU A 380 -10.63 -2.62 -39.15
N LEU A 381 -9.70 -1.66 -39.01
CA LEU A 381 -10.07 -0.23 -38.89
C LEU A 381 -10.91 0.26 -40.07
N ALA A 382 -10.57 -0.19 -41.28
CA ALA A 382 -11.32 0.19 -42.48
C ALA A 382 -12.76 -0.35 -42.46
N ASP A 383 -12.99 -1.54 -41.91
CA ASP A 383 -14.31 -2.16 -41.80
C ASP A 383 -15.12 -1.58 -40.63
N GLU A 384 -14.47 -1.26 -39.51
CA GLU A 384 -15.08 -0.57 -38.35
C GLU A 384 -15.67 0.79 -38.73
N ALA A 385 -15.13 1.45 -39.75
CA ALA A 385 -15.67 2.71 -40.27
C ALA A 385 -16.97 2.54 -41.09
N LEU A 386 -17.40 1.31 -41.38
CA LEU A 386 -18.61 1.05 -42.15
C LEU A 386 -19.84 0.95 -41.23
N ALA A 387 -20.97 1.49 -41.70
CA ALA A 387 -22.24 1.45 -40.97
C ALA A 387 -22.83 0.03 -40.86
N ASP A 388 -22.28 -0.95 -41.58
CA ASP A 388 -22.66 -2.35 -41.51
C ASP A 388 -21.66 -3.20 -40.70
N PHE A 389 -20.75 -2.58 -39.95
CA PHE A 389 -19.72 -3.28 -39.20
C PHE A 389 -20.30 -4.35 -38.25
N TYR A 390 -21.39 -4.03 -37.55
CA TYR A 390 -22.08 -4.94 -36.64
C TYR A 390 -23.15 -5.81 -37.31
N LEU A 391 -23.36 -5.69 -38.63
CA LEU A 391 -24.37 -6.45 -39.33
C LEU A 391 -23.87 -7.84 -39.73
N ASP A 392 -24.72 -8.84 -39.48
CA ASP A 392 -24.57 -10.21 -39.95
C ASP A 392 -25.80 -10.56 -40.80
N ASN A 393 -25.62 -10.63 -42.11
CA ASN A 393 -26.70 -10.88 -43.08
C ASN A 393 -27.92 -9.93 -42.89
N GLY A 394 -27.64 -8.66 -42.57
CA GLY A 394 -28.65 -7.63 -42.33
C GLY A 394 -29.26 -7.64 -40.92
N VAL A 395 -28.78 -8.51 -40.02
CA VAL A 395 -29.17 -8.53 -38.60
C VAL A 395 -28.11 -7.85 -37.76
N ALA A 396 -28.48 -6.87 -36.94
CA ALA A 396 -27.56 -6.22 -36.00
C ALA A 396 -27.13 -7.18 -34.89
N ARG A 397 -25.85 -7.12 -34.53
CA ARG A 397 -25.20 -7.88 -33.46
C ARG A 397 -24.59 -6.90 -32.46
N GLY A 398 -24.61 -7.23 -31.18
CA GLY A 398 -24.00 -6.39 -30.15
C GLY A 398 -22.48 -6.52 -30.09
N ALA A 399 -21.89 -7.47 -30.81
CA ALA A 399 -20.44 -7.63 -30.87
C ALA A 399 -19.94 -8.22 -32.19
N VAL A 400 -18.69 -7.91 -32.50
CA VAL A 400 -17.88 -8.50 -33.58
C VAL A 400 -16.65 -9.17 -32.95
N VAL A 401 -16.41 -10.42 -33.32
CA VAL A 401 -15.17 -11.14 -33.06
C VAL A 401 -14.29 -11.00 -34.30
N ALA A 402 -13.34 -10.08 -34.25
CA ALA A 402 -12.40 -9.81 -35.32
C ALA A 402 -11.08 -10.58 -35.11
N ARG A 403 -10.74 -11.47 -36.04
CA ARG A 403 -9.47 -12.21 -36.00
C ARG A 403 -8.42 -11.49 -36.83
N VAL A 404 -7.27 -11.15 -36.23
CA VAL A 404 -6.20 -10.41 -36.89
C VAL A 404 -4.84 -10.99 -36.49
N LEU A 405 -4.08 -11.50 -37.47
CA LEU A 405 -2.70 -11.98 -37.27
C LEU A 405 -2.48 -12.99 -36.11
N GLY A 406 -3.51 -13.77 -35.76
CA GLY A 406 -3.45 -14.76 -34.67
C GLY A 406 -4.02 -14.29 -33.34
N ASP A 407 -4.32 -12.99 -33.21
CA ASP A 407 -5.07 -12.41 -32.09
C ASP A 407 -6.57 -12.33 -32.42
N THR A 408 -7.38 -12.26 -31.38
CA THR A 408 -8.82 -11.98 -31.48
C THR A 408 -9.13 -10.65 -30.81
N TYR A 409 -9.97 -9.84 -31.45
CA TYR A 409 -10.53 -8.62 -30.89
C TYR A 409 -12.02 -8.81 -30.71
N LEU A 410 -12.52 -8.57 -29.51
CA LEU A 410 -13.95 -8.49 -29.22
C LEU A 410 -14.35 -7.02 -29.22
N VAL A 411 -14.99 -6.59 -30.31
CA VAL A 411 -15.50 -5.23 -30.49
C VAL A 411 -16.98 -5.24 -30.13
N VAL A 412 -17.40 -4.46 -29.13
CA VAL A 412 -18.77 -4.49 -28.59
C VAL A 412 -19.45 -3.16 -28.84
N ASP A 413 -20.62 -3.19 -29.48
CA ASP A 413 -21.52 -2.04 -29.64
C ASP A 413 -22.18 -1.76 -28.29
N ALA A 414 -21.50 -0.98 -27.45
CA ALA A 414 -21.91 -0.78 -26.07
C ALA A 414 -23.01 0.27 -25.95
N ASN A 415 -23.17 1.15 -26.95
CA ASN A 415 -24.22 2.16 -26.98
C ASN A 415 -25.48 1.69 -27.72
N GLY A 416 -25.40 0.60 -28.50
CA GLY A 416 -26.50 -0.03 -29.22
C GLY A 416 -26.95 0.72 -30.48
N ASP A 417 -26.14 1.63 -31.03
CA ASP A 417 -26.49 2.44 -32.20
C ASP A 417 -26.16 1.76 -33.54
N GLY A 418 -25.46 0.62 -33.50
CA GLY A 418 -25.08 -0.17 -34.67
C GLY A 418 -23.89 0.38 -35.46
N VAL A 419 -23.19 1.39 -34.96
CA VAL A 419 -22.04 2.03 -35.60
C VAL A 419 -20.87 2.09 -34.62
N PHE A 420 -19.71 1.58 -35.04
CA PHE A 420 -18.54 1.59 -34.17
C PHE A 420 -18.04 3.02 -33.90
N ASN A 421 -17.76 3.30 -32.64
CA ASN A 421 -17.17 4.53 -32.15
C ASN A 421 -16.23 4.25 -30.96
N ALA A 422 -14.93 4.47 -31.18
CA ALA A 422 -13.87 4.23 -30.20
C ALA A 422 -14.04 4.94 -28.83
N THR A 423 -14.94 5.93 -28.70
CA THR A 423 -15.20 6.61 -27.43
C THR A 423 -16.32 5.97 -26.62
N THR A 424 -17.31 5.40 -27.32
CA THR A 424 -18.56 4.88 -26.73
C THR A 424 -18.70 3.37 -26.79
N ASP A 425 -17.84 2.70 -27.56
CA ASP A 425 -17.79 1.25 -27.71
C ASP A 425 -16.55 0.65 -27.09
N LEU A 426 -16.65 -0.64 -26.74
CA LEU A 426 -15.60 -1.39 -26.06
C LEU A 426 -14.81 -2.22 -27.09
N VAL A 427 -13.49 -2.29 -26.96
CA VAL A 427 -12.68 -3.23 -27.74
C VAL A 427 -11.65 -3.94 -26.89
N VAL A 428 -11.81 -5.25 -26.72
CA VAL A 428 -10.90 -6.10 -25.96
C VAL A 428 -10.01 -6.90 -26.88
N LYS A 429 -8.69 -6.88 -26.64
CA LYS A 429 -7.76 -7.76 -27.35
C LYS A 429 -7.50 -9.05 -26.57
N LEU A 430 -7.58 -10.18 -27.24
CA LEU A 430 -7.20 -11.51 -26.74
C LEU A 430 -5.96 -11.98 -27.51
N ASN A 431 -4.81 -11.99 -26.83
CA ASN A 431 -3.53 -12.36 -27.42
C ASN A 431 -3.47 -13.86 -27.69
N GLY A 432 -3.19 -14.24 -28.94
CA GLY A 432 -3.01 -15.63 -29.36
C GLY A 432 -4.27 -16.51 -29.31
N VAL A 433 -5.45 -15.91 -29.12
CA VAL A 433 -6.73 -16.63 -29.17
C VAL A 433 -7.28 -16.57 -30.58
N ASN A 434 -7.61 -17.71 -31.18
CA ASN A 434 -8.15 -17.79 -32.54
C ASN A 434 -9.56 -18.39 -32.63
N ALA A 435 -10.13 -18.83 -31.51
CA ALA A 435 -11.35 -19.65 -31.48
C ALA A 435 -12.31 -19.25 -30.36
N LEU A 436 -12.43 -17.96 -30.04
CA LEU A 436 -13.44 -17.48 -29.09
C LEU A 436 -14.84 -17.97 -29.49
N VAL A 437 -15.60 -18.55 -28.54
CA VAL A 437 -16.94 -19.10 -28.79
C VAL A 437 -18.02 -18.34 -28.01
N ALA A 438 -19.29 -18.51 -28.40
CA ALA A 438 -20.42 -17.83 -27.76
C ALA A 438 -20.51 -18.07 -26.24
N GLY A 439 -20.14 -19.27 -25.77
CA GLY A 439 -20.13 -19.60 -24.35
C GLY A 439 -19.00 -18.94 -23.54
N ASP A 440 -18.08 -18.22 -24.18
CA ASP A 440 -17.00 -17.49 -23.53
C ASP A 440 -17.40 -16.05 -23.20
N VAL A 441 -18.51 -15.55 -23.75
CA VAL A 441 -18.99 -14.19 -23.52
C VAL A 441 -20.31 -14.25 -22.77
N VAL A 442 -20.40 -13.52 -21.66
CA VAL A 442 -21.55 -13.47 -20.78
C VAL A 442 -22.23 -12.12 -20.93
N TYR A 443 -23.48 -12.13 -21.41
CA TYR A 443 -24.25 -10.90 -21.67
C TYR A 443 -25.33 -10.61 -20.62
N ALA A 444 -25.82 -11.63 -19.90
CA ALA A 444 -26.92 -11.56 -18.94
C ALA A 444 -26.75 -12.55 -17.79
#